data_AF-A0A1I6S0J8-F1
#
_entry.id   AF-A0A1I6S0J8-F1
#
_cell.length_a   1.000
_cell.length_b   1.000
_cell.length_c   1.000
_cell.angle_alpha   90.00
_cell.angle_beta   90.00
_cell.angle_gamma   90.00
#
_symmetry.space_group_name_H-M   'P 1'
#
loop_
_entity.id
_entity.type
_entity.pdbx_description
1 polymer ?
#
loop_
_entity_poly.entity_id
_entity_poly.type
_entity_poly.pdbx_seq_one_letter_code
_entity_poly.pdbx_strand_id
1 'polypeptide(L)'
;MAGLALAVGAGAVQAADLAWRFEWQGNGGYEMRGAIAIDAALAERDYVYAEDVECFVVEGYHEDKPIGRWALGMKTDETSWSLTFRPKQDAFEVFGEESPMPQAWNMNGFGNDCGREGFGFNIGNAAQDLCLNGQLVTASQVTPSRPFPATRDDAVSFPGDACLAPALLGRTDTEMQPEAVMPASFVPVMRPAEAAAGP
;
A
#
# COMPACT_ATOMS: atom_id res chain seq x y z
N MET A 1 -56.24 15.30 8.42
CA MET A 1 -55.36 14.88 7.31
C MET A 1 -53.94 14.91 7.82
N ALA A 2 -53.43 13.78 8.30
CA ALA A 2 -52.08 13.66 8.85
C ALA A 2 -51.18 13.05 7.75
N GLY A 3 -50.27 13.86 7.21
CA GLY A 3 -49.28 13.42 6.24
C GLY A 3 -48.11 12.75 6.95
N LEU A 4 -47.91 11.47 6.68
CA LEU A 4 -46.74 10.72 7.13
C LEU A 4 -45.63 10.90 6.08
N ALA A 5 -44.61 11.68 6.39
CA ALA A 5 -43.42 11.81 5.55
C ALA A 5 -42.48 10.63 5.82
N LEU A 6 -42.29 9.74 4.84
CA LEU A 6 -41.25 8.72 4.87
C LEU A 6 -39.89 9.36 4.57
N ALA A 7 -39.00 9.39 5.56
CA ALA A 7 -37.59 9.67 5.34
C ALA A 7 -36.91 8.38 4.85
N VAL A 8 -36.53 8.35 3.56
CA VAL A 8 -35.67 7.30 3.00
C VAL A 8 -34.24 7.66 3.38
N GLY A 9 -33.68 6.96 4.37
CA GLY A 9 -32.25 7.06 4.70
C GLY A 9 -31.42 6.48 3.56
N ALA A 10 -30.65 7.33 2.88
CA ALA A 10 -29.60 6.90 1.96
C ALA A 10 -28.46 6.30 2.78
N GLY A 11 -28.49 5.00 3.02
CA GLY A 11 -27.31 4.27 3.46
C GLY A 11 -26.27 4.32 2.34
N ALA A 12 -25.08 4.81 2.62
CA ALA A 12 -23.95 4.63 1.72
C ALA A 12 -23.74 3.12 1.56
N VAL A 13 -23.98 2.60 0.35
CA VAL A 13 -23.50 1.29 -0.03
C VAL A 13 -21.99 1.42 -0.02
N GLN A 14 -21.32 0.91 1.02
CA GLN A 14 -19.89 0.68 0.92
C GLN A 14 -19.70 -0.34 -0.21
N ALA A 15 -18.85 -0.01 -1.19
CA ALA A 15 -18.42 -0.98 -2.17
C ALA A 15 -17.90 -2.20 -1.41
N ALA A 16 -18.32 -3.39 -1.84
CA ALA A 16 -17.80 -4.60 -1.24
C ALA A 16 -16.43 -4.85 -1.84
N ASP A 17 -15.43 -5.08 -1.00
CA ASP A 17 -14.11 -5.44 -1.48
C ASP A 17 -14.05 -6.96 -1.65
N LEU A 18 -13.32 -7.40 -2.65
CA LEU A 18 -12.98 -8.79 -2.89
C LEU A 18 -11.53 -8.99 -2.52
N ALA A 19 -11.22 -10.04 -1.77
CA ALA A 19 -9.85 -10.26 -1.32
C ALA A 19 -9.33 -11.66 -1.64
N TRP A 20 -8.02 -11.77 -1.88
CA TRP A 20 -7.32 -13.01 -2.13
C TRP A 20 -6.07 -13.10 -1.26
N ARG A 21 -5.73 -14.32 -0.86
CA ARG A 21 -4.40 -14.67 -0.36
C ARG A 21 -3.60 -15.37 -1.43
N PHE A 22 -2.28 -15.24 -1.39
CA PHE A 22 -1.41 -15.93 -2.33
C PHE A 22 -0.10 -16.32 -1.66
N GLU A 23 0.51 -17.36 -2.22
CA GLU A 23 1.82 -17.85 -1.83
C GLU A 23 2.66 -18.04 -3.10
N TRP A 24 3.87 -17.51 -3.06
CA TRP A 24 4.89 -17.75 -4.06
C TRP A 24 6.00 -18.56 -3.43
N GLN A 25 6.37 -19.68 -4.05
CA GLN A 25 7.37 -20.60 -3.51
C GLN A 25 8.67 -20.49 -4.30
N GLY A 26 9.65 -19.72 -3.84
CA GLY A 26 10.95 -19.61 -4.49
C GLY A 26 11.76 -20.90 -4.46
N ASN A 27 12.91 -20.89 -5.11
CA ASN A 27 13.94 -21.92 -4.89
C ASN A 27 14.65 -21.68 -3.55
N GLY A 28 15.48 -22.64 -3.12
CA GLY A 28 16.38 -22.45 -1.97
C GLY A 28 15.69 -22.22 -0.63
N GLY A 29 14.44 -22.63 -0.46
CA GLY A 29 13.68 -22.43 0.78
C GLY A 29 13.12 -21.03 0.97
N TYR A 30 13.15 -20.19 -0.07
CA TYR A 30 12.50 -18.87 -0.08
C TYR A 30 11.02 -19.00 -0.38
N GLU A 31 10.22 -18.18 0.30
CA GLU A 31 8.77 -18.10 0.12
C GLU A 31 8.34 -16.64 0.25
N MET A 32 7.23 -16.28 -0.39
CA MET A 32 6.54 -15.02 -0.14
C MET A 32 5.06 -15.30 0.02
N ARG A 33 4.47 -14.75 1.09
CA ARG A 33 3.03 -14.81 1.36
C ARG A 33 2.45 -13.41 1.23
N GLY A 34 1.24 -13.30 0.72
CA GLY A 34 0.62 -11.99 0.57
C GLY A 34 -0.88 -12.03 0.45
N ALA A 35 -1.45 -10.84 0.38
CA ALA A 35 -2.86 -10.62 0.16
C ALA A 35 -3.10 -9.39 -0.72
N ILE A 36 -4.19 -9.41 -1.47
CA ILE A 36 -4.65 -8.33 -2.34
C ILE A 36 -6.15 -8.13 -2.17
N ALA A 37 -6.62 -6.88 -2.18
CA ALA A 37 -8.03 -6.53 -2.26
C ALA A 37 -8.31 -5.52 -3.38
N ILE A 38 -9.47 -5.67 -4.02
CA ILE A 38 -9.96 -4.81 -5.12
C ILE A 38 -11.48 -4.60 -4.96
N ASP A 39 -12.01 -3.54 -5.57
CA ASP A 39 -13.46 -3.30 -5.63
C ASP A 39 -14.20 -4.45 -6.35
N ALA A 40 -15.29 -4.94 -5.79
CA ALA A 40 -16.13 -5.99 -6.38
C ALA A 40 -16.63 -5.72 -7.79
N ALA A 41 -16.78 -4.45 -8.19
CA ALA A 41 -17.13 -4.07 -9.55
C ALA A 41 -16.10 -4.54 -10.58
N LEU A 42 -14.86 -4.85 -10.16
CA LEU A 42 -13.77 -5.28 -11.02
C LEU A 42 -13.66 -6.81 -11.19
N ALA A 43 -14.50 -7.59 -10.50
CA ALA A 43 -14.43 -9.06 -10.49
C ALA A 43 -14.48 -9.69 -11.89
N GLU A 44 -15.27 -9.10 -12.78
CA GLU A 44 -15.53 -9.61 -14.13
C GLU A 44 -14.58 -9.02 -15.19
N ARG A 45 -13.55 -8.26 -14.80
CA ARG A 45 -12.51 -7.82 -15.73
C ARG A 45 -11.55 -8.96 -16.02
N ASP A 46 -10.97 -8.96 -17.22
CA ASP A 46 -9.93 -9.93 -17.56
C ASP A 46 -8.60 -9.60 -16.86
N TYR A 47 -8.37 -8.31 -16.62
CA TYR A 47 -7.21 -7.77 -15.93
C TYR A 47 -7.59 -6.62 -14.99
N VAL A 48 -6.86 -6.54 -13.89
CA VAL A 48 -6.86 -5.49 -12.89
C VAL A 48 -5.42 -5.02 -12.70
N TYR A 49 -5.21 -3.71 -12.62
CA TYR A 49 -3.88 -3.11 -12.63
C TYR A 49 -3.52 -2.45 -11.30
N ALA A 50 -2.29 -1.96 -11.20
CA ALA A 50 -1.71 -1.33 -10.02
C ALA A 50 -2.58 -0.24 -9.37
N GLU A 51 -3.29 0.55 -10.17
CA GLU A 51 -4.16 1.65 -9.75
C GLU A 51 -5.53 1.20 -9.22
N ASP A 52 -5.94 -0.03 -9.55
CA ASP A 52 -7.22 -0.61 -9.15
C ASP A 52 -7.15 -1.32 -7.78
N VAL A 53 -5.95 -1.45 -7.21
CA VAL A 53 -5.71 -2.19 -5.97
C VAL A 53 -5.94 -1.32 -4.74
N GLU A 54 -6.79 -1.78 -3.83
CA GLU A 54 -7.15 -1.06 -2.62
C GLU A 54 -6.24 -1.43 -1.44
N CYS A 55 -5.94 -2.72 -1.31
CA CYS A 55 -5.01 -3.25 -0.32
C CYS A 55 -4.04 -4.24 -0.94
N PHE A 56 -2.77 -4.16 -0.55
CA PHE A 56 -1.73 -5.11 -0.94
C PHE A 56 -0.66 -5.24 0.13
N VAL A 57 -0.25 -6.48 0.41
CA VAL A 57 0.86 -6.78 1.31
C VAL A 57 1.57 -8.05 0.88
N VAL A 58 2.89 -8.04 1.04
CA VAL A 58 3.77 -9.21 0.85
C VAL A 58 4.78 -9.32 1.99
N GLU A 59 5.01 -10.55 2.42
CA GLU A 59 5.97 -10.91 3.46
C GLU A 59 6.83 -12.06 2.95
N GLY A 60 8.15 -11.87 2.99
CA GLY A 60 9.12 -12.88 2.58
C GLY A 60 9.56 -13.75 3.75
N TYR A 61 9.81 -15.01 3.45
CA TYR A 61 10.34 -16.01 4.36
C TYR A 61 11.51 -16.76 3.74
N HIS A 62 12.45 -17.22 4.55
CA HIS A 62 13.48 -18.18 4.18
C HIS A 62 13.61 -19.21 5.29
N GLU A 63 13.31 -20.48 4.98
CA GLU A 63 13.22 -21.56 5.97
C GLU A 63 12.28 -21.19 7.14
N ASP A 64 11.08 -20.71 6.81
CA ASP A 64 10.04 -20.22 7.75
C ASP A 64 10.42 -18.99 8.61
N LYS A 65 11.60 -18.40 8.40
CA LYS A 65 12.01 -17.17 9.10
C LYS A 65 11.66 -15.95 8.26
N PRO A 66 11.02 -14.92 8.83
CA PRO A 66 10.72 -13.69 8.10
C PRO A 66 12.02 -12.98 7.69
N ILE A 67 12.10 -12.55 6.44
CA ILE A 67 13.28 -11.89 5.85
C ILE A 67 12.99 -10.46 5.38
N GLY A 68 11.72 -10.09 5.23
CA GLY A 68 11.34 -8.78 4.76
C GLY A 68 9.85 -8.68 4.48
N ARG A 69 9.38 -7.46 4.22
CA ARG A 69 7.98 -7.14 4.04
C ARG A 69 7.83 -5.85 3.23
N TRP A 70 6.78 -5.79 2.41
CA TRP A 70 6.35 -4.55 1.77
C TRP A 70 4.82 -4.50 1.66
N ALA A 71 4.25 -3.31 1.74
CA ALA A 71 2.81 -3.09 1.76
C ALA A 71 2.44 -1.80 0.99
N LEU A 72 1.23 -1.72 0.46
CA LEU A 72 0.81 -0.63 -0.44
C LEU A 72 0.91 0.75 0.21
N GLY A 73 0.57 0.86 1.50
CA GLY A 73 0.68 2.12 2.26
C GLY A 73 2.12 2.57 2.50
N MET A 74 3.12 1.73 2.19
CA MET A 74 4.54 2.08 2.23
C MET A 74 5.04 2.67 0.89
N LYS A 75 4.19 2.65 -0.16
CA LYS A 75 4.53 3.15 -1.49
C LYS A 75 4.86 4.64 -1.46
N THR A 76 5.95 5.01 -2.12
CA THR A 76 6.34 6.39 -2.42
C THR A 76 6.30 6.64 -3.94
N ASP A 77 6.68 7.84 -4.37
CA ASP A 77 6.78 8.19 -5.78
C ASP A 77 7.99 7.50 -6.46
N GLU A 78 9.00 7.12 -5.68
CA GLU A 78 10.19 6.40 -6.14
C GLU A 78 9.98 4.87 -6.17
N THR A 79 8.88 4.39 -5.59
CA THR A 79 8.63 2.94 -5.48
C THR A 79 8.25 2.37 -6.85
N SER A 80 9.02 1.38 -7.31
CA SER A 80 8.63 0.57 -8.47
C SER A 80 7.36 -0.21 -8.15
N TRP A 81 6.27 0.11 -8.83
CA TRP A 81 4.94 -0.47 -8.61
C TRP A 81 4.27 -0.79 -9.95
N SER A 82 4.31 -2.06 -10.32
CA SER A 82 3.52 -2.66 -11.39
C SER A 82 2.85 -3.90 -10.86
N LEU A 83 1.55 -4.05 -11.15
CA LEU A 83 0.78 -5.21 -10.78
C LEU A 83 -0.24 -5.49 -11.88
N THR A 84 -0.35 -6.75 -12.26
CA THR A 84 -1.40 -7.23 -13.16
C THR A 84 -2.03 -8.49 -12.57
N PHE A 85 -3.30 -8.41 -12.19
CA PHE A 85 -4.06 -9.50 -11.60
C PHE A 85 -5.24 -9.90 -12.50
N ARG A 86 -5.60 -11.19 -12.50
CA ARG A 86 -6.65 -11.76 -13.35
C ARG A 86 -7.75 -12.33 -12.46
N PRO A 87 -8.75 -11.53 -12.06
CA PRO A 87 -9.70 -11.94 -11.04
C PRO A 87 -10.55 -13.15 -11.47
N LYS A 88 -10.86 -13.30 -12.75
CA LYS A 88 -11.56 -14.50 -13.28
C LYS A 88 -10.77 -15.80 -13.17
N GLN A 89 -9.45 -15.71 -13.00
CA GLN A 89 -8.53 -16.86 -12.96
C GLN A 89 -7.92 -17.06 -11.58
N ASP A 90 -8.24 -16.18 -10.62
CA ASP A 90 -7.63 -16.14 -9.31
C ASP A 90 -6.10 -16.23 -9.40
N ALA A 91 -5.47 -15.41 -10.24
CA ALA A 91 -4.02 -15.50 -10.49
C ALA A 91 -3.38 -14.16 -10.87
N PHE A 92 -2.10 -14.01 -10.53
CA PHE A 92 -1.27 -12.94 -11.06
C PHE A 92 -0.83 -13.27 -12.49
N GLU A 93 -0.80 -12.26 -13.35
CA GLU A 93 -0.21 -12.42 -14.67
C GLU A 93 1.30 -12.65 -14.54
N VAL A 94 1.79 -13.61 -15.30
CA VAL A 94 3.20 -14.00 -15.34
C VAL A 94 3.81 -13.54 -16.65
N PHE A 95 5.15 -13.66 -16.78
CA PHE A 95 5.82 -13.17 -17.98
C PHE A 95 5.25 -13.81 -19.26
N GLY A 96 5.00 -12.96 -20.26
CA GLY A 96 4.56 -13.33 -21.60
C GLY A 96 4.91 -12.24 -22.62
N GLU A 97 4.74 -12.54 -23.91
CA GLU A 97 5.05 -11.58 -24.99
C GLU A 97 4.27 -10.26 -24.85
N GLU A 98 2.99 -10.37 -24.45
CA GLU A 98 2.10 -9.23 -24.21
C GLU A 98 2.27 -8.63 -22.80
N SER A 99 3.05 -9.28 -21.93
CA SER A 99 3.23 -8.90 -20.53
C SER A 99 4.71 -9.08 -20.11
N PRO A 100 5.59 -8.17 -20.53
CA PRO A 100 7.03 -8.36 -20.38
C PRO A 100 7.57 -8.10 -18.96
N MET A 101 6.82 -7.37 -18.13
CA MET A 101 7.12 -7.13 -16.71
C MET A 101 5.81 -6.91 -15.91
N PRO A 102 4.97 -7.95 -15.75
CA PRO A 102 3.64 -7.82 -15.14
C PRO A 102 3.68 -7.44 -13.66
N GLN A 103 4.76 -7.80 -12.97
CA GLN A 103 4.90 -7.60 -11.54
C GLN A 103 6.23 -6.89 -11.24
N ALA A 104 6.15 -5.79 -10.52
CA ALA A 104 7.28 -5.07 -9.94
C ALA A 104 6.80 -4.47 -8.63
N TRP A 105 7.06 -5.15 -7.51
CA TRP A 105 6.55 -4.81 -6.20
C TRP A 105 7.72 -4.36 -5.34
N ASN A 106 7.88 -3.03 -5.23
CA ASN A 106 9.03 -2.42 -4.56
C ASN A 106 10.36 -2.99 -5.05
N MET A 107 10.48 -3.23 -6.36
CA MET A 107 11.68 -3.74 -7.02
C MET A 107 11.74 -3.25 -8.46
N ASN A 108 12.89 -2.70 -8.87
CA ASN A 108 13.03 -2.01 -10.16
C ASN A 108 13.19 -2.91 -11.41
N GLY A 109 12.94 -4.21 -11.29
CA GLY A 109 13.15 -5.18 -12.37
C GLY A 109 14.57 -5.75 -12.48
N PHE A 110 15.58 -5.06 -11.96
CA PHE A 110 16.98 -5.52 -11.95
C PHE A 110 17.40 -6.14 -10.62
N GLY A 111 16.66 -5.87 -9.55
CA GLY A 111 16.94 -6.40 -8.21
C GLY A 111 18.11 -5.73 -7.51
N ASN A 112 18.57 -4.58 -8.00
CA ASN A 112 19.56 -3.74 -7.31
C ASN A 112 18.92 -2.56 -6.57
N ASP A 113 17.59 -2.49 -6.57
CA ASP A 113 16.79 -1.56 -5.80
C ASP A 113 15.52 -2.29 -5.36
N CYS A 114 15.37 -2.45 -4.04
CA CYS A 114 14.11 -2.88 -3.44
C CYS A 114 13.60 -1.91 -2.36
N GLY A 115 13.76 -0.62 -2.63
CA GLY A 115 13.27 0.46 -1.81
C GLY A 115 13.88 0.53 -0.41
N ARG A 116 13.41 1.49 0.38
CA ARG A 116 13.93 1.78 1.73
C ARG A 116 13.74 0.62 2.70
N GLU A 117 12.64 -0.11 2.55
CA GLU A 117 12.25 -1.21 3.43
C GLU A 117 13.03 -2.50 3.10
N GLY A 118 13.72 -2.51 1.96
CA GLY A 118 14.67 -3.55 1.60
C GLY A 118 14.05 -4.89 1.23
N PHE A 119 12.76 -4.94 0.89
CA PHE A 119 12.09 -6.15 0.43
C PHE A 119 11.29 -5.86 -0.84
N GLY A 120 11.51 -6.65 -1.89
CA GLY A 120 10.76 -6.51 -3.13
C GLY A 120 10.67 -7.83 -3.90
N PHE A 121 9.80 -7.83 -4.90
CA PHE A 121 9.53 -8.98 -5.76
C PHE A 121 9.25 -8.49 -7.19
N ASN A 122 9.64 -9.25 -8.19
CA ASN A 122 9.23 -9.01 -9.57
C ASN A 122 8.98 -10.30 -10.34
N ILE A 123 8.35 -10.13 -11.51
CA ILE A 123 8.29 -11.13 -12.58
C ILE A 123 8.74 -10.43 -13.85
N GLY A 124 9.91 -10.81 -14.36
CA GLY A 124 10.45 -10.33 -15.62
C GLY A 124 10.73 -11.46 -16.60
N ASN A 125 11.39 -11.15 -17.72
CA ASN A 125 11.75 -12.15 -18.73
C ASN A 125 12.80 -13.18 -18.28
N ALA A 126 13.58 -12.86 -17.25
CA ALA A 126 14.65 -13.73 -16.76
C ALA A 126 14.15 -14.73 -15.72
N ALA A 127 13.38 -14.26 -14.74
CA ALA A 127 12.89 -15.05 -13.61
C ALA A 127 11.74 -14.34 -12.88
N GLN A 128 11.17 -15.04 -11.92
CA GLN A 128 10.46 -14.45 -10.79
C GLN A 128 11.38 -14.53 -9.59
N ASP A 129 11.56 -13.45 -8.83
CA ASP A 129 12.53 -13.42 -7.75
C ASP A 129 12.30 -12.36 -6.69
N LEU A 130 12.99 -12.55 -5.57
CA LEU A 130 13.03 -11.62 -4.46
C LEU A 130 14.26 -10.71 -4.56
N CYS A 131 14.10 -9.49 -4.08
CA CYS A 131 15.19 -8.59 -3.74
C CYS A 131 15.19 -8.34 -2.23
N LEU A 132 16.38 -8.38 -1.63
CA LEU A 132 16.62 -8.08 -0.23
C LEU A 132 17.74 -7.05 -0.09
N ASN A 133 17.49 -5.96 0.63
CA ASN A 133 18.47 -4.91 0.94
C ASN A 133 19.21 -4.36 -0.30
N GLY A 134 18.46 -4.15 -1.40
CA GLY A 134 19.01 -3.69 -2.68
C GLY A 134 19.83 -4.75 -3.42
N GLN A 135 19.63 -6.04 -3.11
CA GLN A 135 20.32 -7.15 -3.75
C GLN A 135 19.36 -8.24 -4.22
N LEU A 136 19.53 -8.64 -5.47
CA LEU A 136 18.81 -9.74 -6.08
C LEU A 136 19.15 -11.04 -5.35
N VAL A 137 18.12 -11.75 -4.90
CA VAL A 137 18.27 -13.06 -4.28
C VAL A 137 18.24 -14.11 -5.39
N THR A 138 19.36 -14.29 -6.09
CA THR A 138 19.45 -15.27 -7.20
C THR A 138 19.02 -16.68 -6.78
N ALA A 139 19.27 -17.08 -5.53
CA ALA A 139 18.88 -18.39 -5.01
C ALA A 139 17.35 -18.59 -4.93
N SER A 140 16.57 -17.51 -4.92
CA SER A 140 15.10 -17.55 -4.88
C SER A 140 14.48 -17.76 -6.28
N GLN A 141 15.24 -17.51 -7.35
CA GLN A 141 14.73 -17.45 -8.73
C GLN A 141 14.03 -18.71 -9.18
N VAL A 142 12.95 -18.51 -9.94
CA VAL A 142 12.16 -19.56 -10.60
C VAL A 142 11.86 -19.14 -12.03
N THR A 143 11.41 -20.07 -12.87
CA THR A 143 11.09 -19.76 -14.28
C THR A 143 10.05 -18.63 -14.39
N PRO A 144 10.23 -17.65 -15.28
CA PRO A 144 9.39 -16.46 -15.36
C PRO A 144 7.93 -16.76 -15.70
N SER A 145 7.69 -17.86 -16.44
CA SER A 145 6.37 -18.35 -16.82
C SER A 145 5.68 -19.23 -15.76
N ARG A 146 6.28 -19.41 -14.58
CA ARG A 146 5.69 -20.27 -13.55
C ARG A 146 4.35 -19.69 -13.08
N PRO A 147 3.25 -20.45 -13.07
CA PRO A 147 1.97 -19.95 -12.58
C PRO A 147 2.07 -19.37 -11.17
N PHE A 148 1.36 -18.27 -10.93
CA PHE A 148 1.28 -17.62 -9.64
C PHE A 148 -0.19 -17.44 -9.21
N PRO A 149 -0.81 -18.53 -8.72
CA PRO A 149 -2.21 -18.50 -8.31
C PRO A 149 -2.41 -17.75 -6.99
N ALA A 150 -3.63 -17.30 -6.79
CA ALA A 150 -4.17 -16.75 -5.56
C ALA A 150 -5.43 -17.55 -5.19
N THR A 151 -5.85 -17.45 -3.94
CA THR A 151 -7.06 -18.09 -3.43
C THR A 151 -7.96 -17.03 -2.85
N ARG A 152 -9.22 -17.01 -3.31
CA ARG A 152 -10.21 -16.08 -2.81
C ARG A 152 -10.43 -16.27 -1.30
N ASP A 153 -10.31 -15.20 -0.55
CA ASP A 153 -10.58 -15.14 0.89
C ASP A 153 -11.03 -13.74 1.32
N ASP A 154 -12.34 -13.53 1.35
CA ASP A 154 -12.95 -12.26 1.78
C ASP A 154 -12.85 -12.01 3.30
N ALA A 155 -12.36 -12.99 4.06
CA ALA A 155 -12.14 -12.88 5.50
C ALA A 155 -10.69 -12.51 5.86
N VAL A 156 -9.81 -12.29 4.87
CA VAL A 156 -8.42 -11.91 5.14
C VAL A 156 -8.38 -10.55 5.85
N SER A 157 -7.58 -10.49 6.92
CA SER A 157 -7.33 -9.24 7.64
C SER A 157 -6.09 -8.57 7.08
N PHE A 158 -6.23 -7.34 6.61
CA PHE A 158 -5.10 -6.53 6.19
C PHE A 158 -4.49 -5.77 7.37
N PRO A 159 -3.15 -5.67 7.47
CA PRO A 159 -2.51 -4.76 8.40
C PRO A 159 -2.75 -3.29 7.97
N GLY A 160 -2.67 -2.36 8.92
CA GLY A 160 -3.09 -0.96 8.70
C GLY A 160 -2.30 -0.18 7.65
N ASP A 161 -1.14 -0.67 7.24
CA ASP A 161 -0.26 -0.14 6.19
C ASP A 161 -0.43 -0.88 4.85
N ALA A 162 -1.31 -1.88 4.75
CA ALA A 162 -1.56 -2.60 3.51
C ALA A 162 -2.58 -1.92 2.60
N CYS A 163 -3.43 -1.07 3.15
CA CYS A 163 -4.47 -0.40 2.37
C CYS A 163 -4.10 1.05 2.13
N LEU A 164 -4.43 1.57 0.94
CA LEU A 164 -4.51 3.01 0.76
C LEU A 164 -5.60 3.49 1.72
N ALA A 165 -5.25 4.32 2.71
CA ALA A 165 -6.26 4.91 3.58
C ALA A 165 -7.34 5.54 2.68
N PRO A 166 -8.65 5.39 3.01
CA PRO A 166 -9.70 6.01 2.22
C PRO A 166 -9.29 7.46 1.99
N ALA A 167 -9.26 7.90 0.74
CA ALA A 167 -8.87 9.26 0.41
C ALA A 167 -9.75 10.19 1.26
N LEU A 168 -9.19 10.77 2.32
CA LEU A 168 -9.83 11.77 3.14
C LEU A 168 -9.89 13.02 2.27
N LEU A 169 -10.83 13.06 1.33
CA LEU A 169 -11.25 14.28 0.68
C LEU A 169 -11.74 15.19 1.81
N GLY A 170 -10.92 16.20 2.09
CA GLY A 170 -11.11 17.12 3.20
C GLY A 170 -12.53 17.66 3.22
N ARG A 171 -13.25 17.35 4.28
CA ARG A 171 -14.40 18.14 4.69
C ARG A 171 -13.84 19.47 5.18
N THR A 172 -13.70 20.45 4.30
CA THR A 172 -13.49 21.84 4.73
C THR A 172 -14.80 22.34 5.32
N ASP A 173 -15.06 21.95 6.57
CA ASP A 173 -15.86 22.78 7.46
C ASP A 173 -14.95 23.94 7.90
N THR A 174 -14.64 24.84 6.96
CA THR A 174 -14.18 26.18 7.30
C THR A 174 -15.43 26.95 7.74
N GLU A 175 -15.91 26.65 8.95
CA GLU A 175 -16.65 27.66 9.69
C GLU A 175 -15.67 28.80 9.97
N MET A 176 -15.82 29.85 9.17
CA MET A 176 -15.22 31.16 9.41
C MET A 176 -15.70 31.67 10.76
N GLN A 177 -14.95 31.38 11.83
CA GLN A 177 -15.10 32.08 13.09
C GLN A 177 -14.55 33.50 12.91
N PRO A 178 -15.34 34.56 13.16
CA PRO A 178 -14.84 35.92 13.13
C PRO A 178 -13.87 36.16 14.31
N GLU A 179 -12.83 36.93 14.02
CA GLU A 179 -11.70 37.29 14.87
C GLU A 179 -12.08 37.61 16.32
N ALA A 180 -11.36 36.98 17.26
CA ALA A 180 -11.32 37.41 18.64
C ALA A 180 -10.59 38.76 18.73
N VAL A 181 -11.35 39.81 19.04
CA VAL A 181 -10.83 41.15 19.38
C VAL A 181 -9.97 41.04 20.65
N MET A 182 -8.66 41.32 20.52
CA MET A 182 -7.76 41.47 21.67
C MET A 182 -7.94 42.85 22.32
N PRO A 183 -8.14 42.96 23.65
CA PRO A 183 -8.03 44.23 24.33
C PRO A 183 -6.57 44.62 24.57
N ALA A 184 -6.26 45.88 24.30
CA ALA A 184 -4.98 46.51 24.55
C ALA A 184 -4.71 46.70 26.05
N SER A 185 -3.42 46.67 26.39
CA SER A 185 -2.75 47.26 27.57
C SER A 185 -2.21 46.26 28.59
N PHE A 186 -0.89 46.06 28.54
CA PHE A 186 -0.08 46.08 29.75
C PHE A 186 1.34 46.56 29.41
N VAL A 187 1.71 47.72 29.96
CA VAL A 187 3.04 48.32 29.85
C VAL A 187 3.86 47.87 31.05
N PRO A 188 4.98 47.14 30.90
CA PRO A 188 5.91 46.94 31.99
C PRO A 188 6.90 48.12 32.09
N VAL A 189 6.90 48.77 33.25
CA VAL A 189 7.84 49.84 33.64
C VAL A 189 9.25 49.26 33.83
N MET A 190 10.23 49.84 33.14
CA MET A 190 11.67 49.58 33.33
C MET A 190 12.12 49.96 34.75
N ARG A 191 12.88 49.08 35.42
CA ARG A 191 13.74 49.46 36.54
C ARG A 191 15.16 49.72 36.03
N PRO A 192 15.83 50.82 36.44
CA PRO A 192 17.21 51.08 36.05
C PRO A 192 18.17 50.18 36.83
N ALA A 193 19.21 49.72 36.14
CA ALA A 193 20.38 49.09 36.72
C ALA A 193 21.42 50.18 37.01
N GLU A 194 21.70 50.43 38.29
CA GLU A 194 22.80 51.27 38.74
C GLU A 194 24.04 50.40 38.96
N ALA A 195 25.17 50.90 38.48
CA ALA A 195 26.45 50.21 38.41
C ALA A 195 27.36 50.51 39.62
N ALA A 196 28.15 49.49 39.97
CA ALA A 196 29.55 49.52 40.42
C ALA A 196 29.96 50.26 41.73
N ALA A 197 30.66 49.53 42.61
CA ALA A 197 32.01 49.86 43.09
C ALA A 197 32.58 48.73 43.98
N GLY A 198 33.87 48.40 43.80
CA GLY A 198 34.66 47.51 44.68
C GLY A 198 35.04 48.20 46.00
N PRO A 199 36.16 47.84 46.68
CA PRO A 199 37.32 47.05 46.26
C PRO A 199 37.30 45.56 46.64
#